data_AF-A0A959ZX23-F1
#
_entry.id   AF-A0A959ZX23-F1
#
_cell.length_a   1.000
_cell.length_b   1.000
_cell.length_c   1.000
_cell.angle_alpha   90.00
_cell.angle_beta   90.00
_cell.angle_gamma   90.00
#
_symmetry.space_group_name_H-M   'P 1'
#
loop_
_entity.id
_entity.type
_entity.pdbx_description
1 polymer ?
#
loop_
_entity_poly.entity_id
_entity_poly.type
_entity_poly.pdbx_seq_one_letter_code
_entity_poly.pdbx_strand_id
1 'polypeptide(L)'
;MAFGDAAGEQTQAERLEIARRYRKRRGDEIKALAASVVAGEIDAAGEFSTVPTEAIASIPGLGMLLLPVARRRSRRSGLAPRVLIAITPDRVHALTVETAGLRRDETTVAEGKSWARPDVTAERGGRAFMRDKVLLHVPDREQPITLYAPSLRTNPWSAEVVRLLGGEAPEPFDLGGDPRGD
;
A
#
# COMPACT_ATOMS: atom_id res chain seq x y z
N MET A 1 23.54 -7.99 44.61
CA MET A 1 24.11 -7.80 43.26
C MET A 1 22.91 -7.62 42.32
N ALA A 2 22.74 -6.41 41.80
CA ALA A 2 21.60 -6.02 40.96
C ALA A 2 21.82 -6.50 39.52
N PHE A 3 20.81 -7.14 38.91
CA PHE A 3 20.77 -7.40 37.48
C PHE A 3 19.74 -6.47 36.83
N GLY A 4 20.24 -5.29 36.43
CA GLY A 4 19.90 -4.57 35.21
C GLY A 4 18.43 -4.30 34.86
N ASP A 5 17.80 -3.36 35.57
CA ASP A 5 16.74 -2.52 35.00
C ASP A 5 17.39 -1.48 34.07
N ALA A 6 17.52 -1.80 32.78
CA ALA A 6 18.11 -0.91 31.78
C ALA A 6 17.38 -0.97 30.43
N ALA A 7 16.06 -1.16 30.46
CA ALA A 7 15.20 -0.78 29.35
C ALA A 7 14.37 0.41 29.83
N GLY A 8 14.93 1.62 29.71
CA GLY A 8 14.18 2.84 29.99
C GLY A 8 12.86 2.81 29.23
N GLU A 9 11.73 2.89 29.94
CA GLU A 9 10.41 2.93 29.31
C GLU A 9 10.38 4.13 28.36
N GLN A 10 10.36 3.87 27.05
CA GLN A 10 10.19 4.92 26.05
C GLN A 10 8.91 5.67 26.36
N THR A 11 9.03 6.99 26.55
CA THR A 11 7.93 7.89 26.79
C THR A 11 6.97 7.90 25.60
N GLN A 12 5.71 8.28 25.83
CA GLN A 12 4.73 8.40 24.75
C GLN A 12 5.25 9.34 23.64
N ALA A 13 5.81 10.49 24.02
CA ALA A 13 6.37 11.45 23.07
C ALA A 13 7.46 10.84 22.16
N GLU A 14 8.38 10.05 22.72
CA GLU A 14 9.42 9.36 21.95
C GLU A 14 8.83 8.33 20.99
N ARG A 15 7.83 7.55 21.41
CA ARG A 15 7.14 6.58 20.53
C ARG A 15 6.46 7.27 19.35
N LEU A 16 5.84 8.42 19.60
CA LEU A 16 5.17 9.21 18.57
C LEU A 16 6.18 9.82 17.59
N GLU A 17 7.31 10.32 18.08
CA GLU A 17 8.38 10.84 17.23
C GLU A 17 8.97 9.74 16.33
N ILE A 18 9.24 8.55 16.90
CA ILE A 18 9.71 7.39 16.14
C ILE A 18 8.71 7.02 15.04
N ALA A 19 7.41 6.96 15.37
CA ALA A 19 6.38 6.63 14.41
C ALA A 19 6.24 7.70 13.29
N ARG A 20 6.37 8.99 13.61
CA ARG A 20 6.40 10.08 12.63
C ARG A 20 7.61 9.96 11.70
N ARG A 21 8.80 9.74 12.26
CA ARG A 21 10.04 9.58 11.50
C ARG A 21 9.98 8.36 10.58
N TYR A 22 9.44 7.25 11.08
CA TYR A 22 9.19 6.06 10.28
C TYR A 22 8.24 6.34 9.10
N ARG A 23 7.10 6.98 9.36
CA ARG A 23 6.12 7.30 8.31
C ARG A 23 6.71 8.18 7.22
N LYS A 24 7.43 9.24 7.60
CA LYS A 24 8.10 10.14 6.66
C LYS A 24 9.11 9.36 5.81
N ARG A 25 10.05 8.65 6.47
CA ARG A 25 11.07 7.86 5.78
C ARG A 25 10.46 6.84 4.83
N ARG A 26 9.43 6.11 5.26
CA ARG A 26 8.76 5.10 4.41
C ARG A 26 8.03 5.73 3.23
N GLY A 27 7.37 6.87 3.41
CA GLY A 27 6.77 7.62 2.31
C GLY A 27 7.81 8.08 1.28
N ASP A 28 8.93 8.61 1.74
CA ASP A 28 10.05 9.04 0.90
C ASP A 28 10.66 7.84 0.13
N GLU A 29 10.87 6.70 0.80
CA GLU A 29 11.33 5.45 0.18
C GLU A 29 10.38 4.98 -0.95
N ILE A 30 9.07 5.02 -0.71
CA ILE A 30 8.07 4.57 -1.68
C ILE A 30 8.03 5.50 -2.91
N LYS A 31 8.09 6.82 -2.70
CA LYS A 31 8.17 7.79 -3.80
C LYS A 31 9.48 7.64 -4.58
N ALA A 32 10.61 7.44 -3.90
CA ALA A 32 11.90 7.19 -4.53
C ALA A 32 11.89 5.90 -5.37
N LEU A 33 11.26 4.85 -4.86
CA LEU A 33 11.08 3.60 -5.59
C LEU A 33 10.26 3.83 -6.87
N ALA A 34 9.14 4.56 -6.81
CA ALA A 34 8.38 4.92 -8.01
C ALA A 34 9.21 5.75 -9.01
N ALA A 35 9.93 6.76 -8.52
CA ALA A 35 10.76 7.65 -9.33
C ALA A 35 11.97 6.96 -10.00
N SER A 36 12.38 5.78 -9.52
CA SER A 36 13.40 4.95 -10.17
C SER A 36 12.98 4.41 -11.54
N VAL A 37 11.68 4.41 -11.83
CA VAL A 37 11.10 3.84 -13.06
C VAL A 37 10.26 4.87 -13.80
N VAL A 38 9.50 5.70 -13.09
CA VAL A 38 8.63 6.71 -13.69
C VAL A 38 9.38 8.03 -13.79
N ALA A 39 9.47 8.57 -15.00
CA ALA A 39 10.04 9.90 -15.22
C ALA A 39 9.07 10.99 -14.73
N GLY A 40 9.63 12.01 -14.06
CA GLY A 40 8.89 13.19 -13.61
C GLY A 40 8.64 13.25 -12.11
N GLU A 41 7.84 14.23 -11.69
CA GLU A 41 7.46 14.41 -10.29
C GLU A 41 6.39 13.39 -9.87
N ILE A 42 6.58 12.79 -8.69
CA ILE A 42 5.64 11.83 -8.11
C ILE A 42 4.80 12.54 -7.05
N ASP A 43 3.56 12.89 -7.42
CA ASP A 43 2.57 13.50 -6.54
C ASP A 43 2.29 12.58 -5.35
N ALA A 44 2.04 11.29 -5.62
CA ALA A 44 1.86 10.25 -4.62
C ALA A 44 2.26 8.87 -5.13
N ALA A 45 2.64 8.00 -4.20
CA ALA A 45 2.87 6.60 -4.49
C ALA A 45 2.40 5.72 -3.32
N GLY A 46 1.82 4.56 -3.61
CA GLY A 46 1.22 3.70 -2.59
C GLY A 46 1.25 2.22 -2.93
N GLU A 47 1.45 1.38 -1.92
CA GLU A 47 1.56 -0.07 -2.06
C GLU A 47 0.19 -0.74 -2.00
N PHE A 48 -0.06 -1.66 -2.94
CA PHE A 48 -1.28 -2.45 -3.03
C PHE A 48 -0.98 -3.88 -3.45
N SER A 49 -1.97 -4.76 -3.26
CA SER A 49 -1.96 -6.13 -3.78
C SER A 49 -3.22 -6.40 -4.59
N THR A 50 -3.14 -7.19 -5.66
CA THR A 50 -4.32 -7.66 -6.41
C THR A 50 -4.95 -8.92 -5.80
N VAL A 51 -4.29 -9.48 -4.77
CA VAL A 51 -4.71 -10.70 -4.07
C VAL A 51 -4.67 -10.49 -2.55
N PRO A 52 -5.60 -11.06 -1.77
CA PRO A 52 -5.57 -10.96 -0.31
C PRO A 52 -4.57 -11.96 0.26
N THR A 53 -3.26 -11.69 0.11
CA THR A 53 -2.16 -12.61 0.45
C THR A 53 -2.20 -13.13 1.88
N GLU A 54 -2.52 -12.29 2.86
CA GLU A 54 -2.58 -12.69 4.28
C GLU A 54 -3.70 -13.70 4.54
N ALA A 55 -4.84 -13.55 3.87
CA ALA A 55 -5.96 -14.49 4.00
C ALA A 55 -5.61 -15.89 3.45
N ILE A 56 -4.74 -15.93 2.45
CA ILE A 56 -4.23 -17.17 1.86
C ILE A 56 -3.20 -17.82 2.81
N ALA A 57 -2.35 -17.02 3.46
CA ALA A 57 -1.31 -17.52 4.36
C ALA A 57 -1.85 -17.97 5.73
N SER A 58 -2.99 -17.45 6.19
CA SER A 58 -3.51 -17.67 7.53
C SER A 58 -4.29 -18.99 7.73
N ILE A 59 -4.55 -19.75 6.67
CA ILE A 59 -5.32 -21.00 6.76
C ILE A 59 -4.47 -22.17 6.26
N PRO A 60 -3.97 -23.05 7.16
CA PRO A 60 -3.25 -24.25 6.78
C PRO A 60 -4.06 -25.10 5.79
N GLY A 61 -3.43 -25.54 4.70
CA GLY A 61 -4.08 -26.35 3.63
C GLY A 61 -4.94 -25.56 2.64
N LEU A 62 -5.66 -24.52 3.08
CA LEU A 62 -6.50 -23.69 2.20
C LEU A 62 -5.67 -22.73 1.33
N GLY A 63 -4.51 -22.28 1.83
CA GLY A 63 -3.60 -21.41 1.08
C GLY A 63 -3.13 -22.02 -0.25
N MET A 64 -2.79 -23.32 -0.26
CA MET A 64 -2.45 -24.08 -1.47
C MET A 64 -3.61 -24.13 -2.46
N LEU A 65 -4.85 -24.20 -1.96
CA LEU A 65 -6.08 -24.31 -2.74
C LEU A 65 -6.54 -22.96 -3.33
N LEU A 66 -6.23 -21.85 -2.64
CA LEU A 66 -6.56 -20.49 -3.06
C LEU A 66 -5.49 -19.86 -3.98
N LEU A 67 -4.26 -20.39 -3.99
CA LEU A 67 -3.17 -19.93 -4.87
C LEU A 67 -3.55 -19.91 -6.37
N PRO A 68 -4.20 -20.94 -6.94
CA PRO A 68 -4.68 -20.91 -8.32
C PRO A 68 -5.71 -19.80 -8.57
N VAL A 69 -6.61 -19.56 -7.62
CA VAL A 69 -7.64 -18.51 -7.71
C VAL A 69 -6.99 -17.13 -7.65
N ALA A 70 -6.02 -16.94 -6.76
CA ALA A 70 -5.23 -15.72 -6.63
C ALA A 70 -4.44 -15.43 -7.93
N ARG A 71 -3.76 -16.44 -8.49
CA ARG A 71 -3.09 -16.34 -9.79
C ARG A 71 -4.06 -16.01 -10.92
N ARG A 72 -5.23 -16.66 -10.96
CA ARG A 72 -6.27 -16.37 -11.95
C ARG A 72 -6.83 -14.95 -11.82
N ARG A 73 -6.98 -14.45 -10.59
CA ARG A 73 -7.46 -13.08 -10.33
C ARG A 73 -6.43 -12.02 -10.71
N SER A 74 -5.15 -12.23 -10.40
CA SER A 74 -4.05 -11.37 -10.89
C SER A 74 -4.01 -11.37 -12.42
N ARG A 75 -4.06 -12.54 -13.07
CA ARG A 75 -4.15 -12.64 -14.55
C ARG A 75 -5.36 -11.89 -15.10
N ARG A 76 -6.53 -12.02 -14.48
CA ARG A 76 -7.74 -11.26 -14.88
C ARG A 76 -7.57 -9.76 -14.71
N SER A 77 -6.90 -9.30 -13.65
CA SER A 77 -6.61 -7.87 -13.43
C SER A 77 -5.60 -7.31 -14.43
N GLY A 78 -4.79 -8.17 -15.08
CA GLY A 78 -3.70 -7.74 -15.95
C GLY A 78 -2.59 -7.01 -15.18
N LEU A 79 -2.56 -7.15 -13.86
CA LEU A 79 -1.59 -6.56 -12.94
C LEU A 79 -0.91 -7.64 -12.10
N ALA A 80 0.31 -7.34 -11.65
CA ALA A 80 1.07 -8.21 -10.77
C ALA A 80 0.37 -8.41 -9.40
N PRO A 81 0.71 -9.49 -8.66
CA PRO A 81 0.17 -9.70 -7.31
C PRO A 81 0.46 -8.55 -6.37
N ARG A 82 1.69 -8.01 -6.38
CA ARG A 82 2.08 -6.81 -5.64
C ARG A 82 2.30 -5.68 -6.64
N VAL A 83 1.69 -4.53 -6.38
CA VAL A 83 1.80 -3.36 -7.24
C VAL A 83 2.08 -2.11 -6.43
N LEU A 84 2.85 -1.21 -7.02
CA LEU A 84 3.03 0.15 -6.54
C LEU A 84 2.26 1.07 -7.48
N ILE A 85 1.24 1.75 -6.96
CA ILE A 85 0.51 2.76 -7.73
C ILE A 85 1.23 4.09 -7.53
N ALA A 86 1.74 4.68 -8.61
CA ALA A 86 2.37 5.99 -8.61
C ALA A 86 1.56 6.97 -9.46
N ILE A 87 1.42 8.20 -8.98
CA ILE A 87 0.67 9.29 -9.63
C ILE A 87 1.66 10.38 -10.01
N THR A 88 1.67 10.73 -11.29
CA THR A 88 2.29 11.94 -11.83
C THR A 88 1.18 12.98 -12.10
N PRO A 89 1.52 14.22 -12.50
CA PRO A 89 0.51 15.20 -12.86
C PRO A 89 -0.48 14.73 -13.93
N ASP A 90 -0.02 13.93 -14.90
CA ASP A 90 -0.76 13.53 -16.09
C ASP A 90 -1.16 12.05 -16.12
N ARG A 91 -0.51 11.18 -15.33
CA ARG A 91 -0.69 9.73 -15.41
C ARG A 91 -0.80 9.03 -14.06
N VAL A 92 -1.40 7.85 -14.12
CA VAL A 92 -1.37 6.84 -13.05
C VAL A 92 -0.62 5.62 -13.57
N HIS A 93 0.41 5.20 -12.83
CA HIS A 93 1.26 4.06 -13.16
C HIS A 93 1.01 2.94 -12.15
N ALA A 94 0.69 1.74 -12.63
CA ALA A 94 0.69 0.52 -11.85
C ALA A 94 1.98 -0.25 -12.11
N LEU A 95 2.98 -0.02 -11.26
CA LEU A 95 4.29 -0.65 -11.31
C LEU A 95 4.24 -2.03 -10.67
N THR A 96 4.99 -2.96 -11.26
CA THR A 96 5.15 -4.32 -10.71
C THR A 96 6.17 -4.27 -9.59
N VAL A 97 5.83 -4.80 -8.42
CA VAL A 97 6.77 -4.92 -7.29
C VAL A 97 7.34 -6.33 -7.28
N GLU A 98 8.63 -6.44 -7.53
CA GLU A 98 9.36 -7.69 -7.47
C GLU A 98 10.11 -7.78 -6.15
N THR A 99 10.02 -8.94 -5.50
CA THR A 99 10.87 -9.24 -4.35
C THR A 99 12.03 -10.05 -4.91
N ALA A 100 13.20 -9.42 -5.07
CA ALA A 100 14.39 -10.12 -5.55
C ALA A 100 14.75 -11.25 -4.57
N GLY A 101 15.16 -12.41 -5.11
CA GLY A 101 15.40 -13.62 -4.31
C GLY A 101 16.50 -13.50 -3.25
N LEU A 102 16.48 -14.43 -2.29
CA LEU A 102 17.43 -14.73 -1.19
C LEU A 102 17.78 -13.61 -0.19
N ARG A 103 17.85 -12.33 -0.59
CA ARG A 103 17.97 -11.19 0.34
C ARG A 103 16.62 -10.51 0.48
N ARG A 104 16.02 -10.57 1.67
CA ARG A 104 14.67 -10.04 1.96
C ARG A 104 14.52 -8.52 1.79
N ASP A 105 15.61 -7.81 1.53
CA ASP A 105 15.69 -6.37 1.71
C ASP A 105 15.74 -5.59 0.39
N GLU A 106 15.84 -6.26 -0.76
CA GLU A 106 15.92 -5.60 -2.06
C GLU A 106 14.57 -5.68 -2.79
N THR A 107 13.76 -4.65 -2.58
CA THR A 107 12.50 -4.46 -3.33
C THR A 107 12.82 -3.70 -4.60
N THR A 108 12.55 -4.30 -5.75
CA THR A 108 12.68 -3.64 -7.06
C THR A 108 11.30 -3.39 -7.64
N VAL A 109 11.19 -2.37 -8.49
CA VAL A 109 9.99 -2.11 -9.27
C VAL A 109 10.32 -2.14 -10.75
N ALA A 110 9.35 -2.58 -11.54
CA ALA A 110 9.40 -2.56 -12.99
C ALA A 110 8.14 -1.89 -13.53
N GLU A 111 8.23 -1.36 -14.76
CA GLU A 111 7.06 -0.83 -15.45
C GLU A 111 5.98 -1.90 -15.58
N GLY A 112 4.72 -1.47 -15.42
CA GLY A 112 3.56 -2.30 -15.64
C GLY A 112 2.59 -1.60 -16.57
N LYS A 113 1.41 -1.25 -16.06
CA LYS A 113 0.41 -0.49 -16.83
C LYS A 113 0.46 0.99 -16.47
N SER A 114 0.01 1.83 -17.39
CA SER A 114 -0.24 3.23 -17.09
C SER A 114 -1.43 3.78 -17.87
N TRP A 115 -2.09 4.76 -17.28
CA TRP A 115 -3.28 5.40 -17.83
C TRP A 115 -3.20 6.91 -17.63
N ALA A 116 -3.95 7.68 -18.41
CA ALA A 116 -4.09 9.11 -18.16
C ALA A 116 -4.84 9.31 -16.85
N ARG A 117 -4.34 10.22 -16.00
CA ARG A 117 -4.89 10.46 -14.67
C ARG A 117 -6.38 10.84 -14.65
N PRO A 118 -6.89 11.69 -15.56
CA PRO A 118 -8.31 12.04 -15.57
C PRO A 118 -9.26 10.86 -15.78
N ASP A 119 -8.76 9.76 -16.37
CA ASP A 119 -9.55 8.58 -16.71
C ASP A 119 -9.52 7.51 -15.60
N VAL A 120 -8.81 7.77 -14.49
CA VAL A 120 -8.64 6.81 -13.40
C VAL A 120 -9.25 7.36 -12.12
N THR A 121 -10.12 6.56 -11.51
CA THR A 121 -10.69 6.87 -10.18
C THR A 121 -10.51 5.71 -9.23
N ALA A 122 -10.53 6.00 -7.93
CA ALA A 122 -10.46 4.99 -6.89
C ALA A 122 -11.67 5.12 -5.94
N GLU A 123 -12.18 3.98 -5.48
CA GLU A 123 -13.22 3.91 -4.46
C GLU A 123 -12.78 2.96 -3.34
N ARG A 124 -13.12 3.28 -2.09
CA ARG A 124 -12.93 2.36 -0.97
C ARG A 124 -14.09 1.35 -0.92
N GLY A 125 -13.84 0.15 -1.44
CA GLY A 125 -14.80 -0.96 -1.46
C GLY A 125 -14.97 -1.72 -0.13
N GLY A 126 -14.67 -1.09 1.02
CA GLY A 126 -14.79 -1.68 2.36
C GLY A 126 -13.52 -2.37 2.89
N ARG A 127 -13.69 -3.33 3.81
CA ARG A 127 -12.59 -4.09 4.42
C ARG A 127 -12.61 -5.55 4.00
N ALA A 128 -11.44 -6.14 3.81
CA ALA A 128 -11.27 -7.56 3.55
C ALA A 128 -10.02 -8.07 4.29
N PHE A 129 -10.20 -8.94 5.29
CA PHE A 129 -9.15 -9.62 6.06
C PHE A 129 -7.92 -8.75 6.40
N MET A 130 -7.95 -8.01 7.50
CA MET A 130 -6.90 -7.07 7.95
C MET A 130 -6.54 -5.94 6.96
N ARG A 131 -7.09 -5.93 5.74
CA ARG A 131 -6.81 -4.98 4.66
C ARG A 131 -8.02 -4.14 4.31
N ASP A 132 -7.75 -3.00 3.69
CA ASP A 132 -8.78 -2.19 3.04
C ASP A 132 -8.85 -2.57 1.56
N LYS A 133 -10.08 -2.75 1.07
CA LYS A 133 -10.36 -3.03 -0.33
C LYS A 133 -10.51 -1.71 -1.07
N VAL A 134 -9.79 -1.57 -2.17
CA VAL A 134 -9.84 -0.41 -3.06
C VAL A 134 -10.26 -0.89 -4.44
N LEU A 135 -11.22 -0.21 -5.06
CA LEU A 135 -11.68 -0.46 -6.42
C LEU A 135 -11.05 0.61 -7.31
N LEU A 136 -10.17 0.19 -8.21
CA LEU A 136 -9.53 1.09 -9.18
C LEU A 136 -10.28 0.99 -10.51
N HIS A 137 -10.91 2.08 -10.92
CA HIS A 137 -11.59 2.21 -12.20
C HIS A 137 -10.58 2.74 -13.23
N VAL A 138 -10.50 2.06 -14.38
CA VAL A 138 -9.53 2.36 -15.45
C VAL A 138 -10.24 2.27 -16.79
N PRO A 139 -9.82 3.04 -17.81
CA PRO A 139 -10.57 3.17 -19.07
C PRO A 139 -10.59 1.90 -19.92
N ASP A 140 -9.64 0.98 -19.73
CA ASP A 140 -9.55 -0.28 -20.48
C ASP A 140 -10.46 -1.38 -19.93
N ARG A 141 -11.36 -1.08 -18.96
CA ARG A 141 -12.18 -2.09 -18.27
C ARG A 141 -13.55 -1.57 -17.84
N GLU A 142 -14.58 -2.37 -18.08
CA GLU A 142 -15.93 -2.13 -17.53
C GLU A 142 -16.01 -2.37 -16.01
N GLN A 143 -15.29 -3.38 -15.51
CA GLN A 143 -15.28 -3.72 -14.09
C GLN A 143 -14.00 -3.21 -13.40
N PRO A 144 -14.12 -2.63 -12.18
CA PRO A 144 -12.97 -2.10 -11.47
C PRO A 144 -11.99 -3.20 -11.06
N ILE A 145 -10.71 -2.85 -11.04
CA ILE A 145 -9.66 -3.71 -10.50
C ILE A 145 -9.74 -3.66 -8.98
N THR A 146 -9.94 -4.82 -8.36
CA THR A 146 -9.86 -4.91 -6.90
C THR A 146 -8.40 -4.92 -6.44
N LEU A 147 -8.03 -3.92 -5.66
CA LEU A 147 -6.78 -3.80 -4.94
C LEU A 147 -7.00 -3.96 -3.43
N TYR A 148 -5.97 -4.40 -2.74
CA TYR A 148 -5.94 -4.55 -1.28
C TYR A 148 -4.76 -3.76 -0.74
N ALA A 149 -5.05 -2.71 0.02
CA ALA A 149 -4.04 -1.94 0.75
C ALA A 149 -3.88 -2.52 2.15
N PRO A 150 -2.68 -2.46 2.79
CA PRO A 150 -2.67 -2.48 4.24
C PRO A 150 -3.53 -1.29 4.75
N SER A 151 -3.99 -1.33 6.01
CA SER A 151 -5.05 -0.40 6.43
C SER A 151 -4.74 1.06 6.07
N LEU A 152 -5.65 1.71 5.35
CA LEU A 152 -5.47 3.08 4.85
C LEU A 152 -5.25 4.07 6.01
N ARG A 153 -5.85 3.77 7.17
CA ARG A 153 -5.65 4.55 8.40
C ARG A 153 -4.21 4.51 8.90
N THR A 154 -3.49 3.39 8.70
CA THR A 154 -2.09 3.23 9.14
C THR A 154 -1.07 3.34 8.00
N ASN A 155 -1.54 3.40 6.75
CA ASN A 155 -0.73 3.54 5.53
C ASN A 155 -1.10 4.84 4.80
N PRO A 156 -0.58 5.99 5.28
CA PRO A 156 -0.94 7.30 4.75
C PRO A 156 -0.61 7.46 3.26
N TRP A 157 0.45 6.82 2.76
CA TRP A 157 0.86 6.87 1.35
C TRP A 157 -0.15 6.19 0.41
N SER A 158 -0.69 5.02 0.81
CA SER A 158 -1.76 4.37 0.03
C SER A 158 -3.09 5.13 0.15
N ALA A 159 -3.36 5.76 1.30
CA ALA A 159 -4.54 6.61 1.48
C ALA A 159 -4.47 7.90 0.64
N GLU A 160 -3.30 8.49 0.49
CA GLU A 160 -3.04 9.65 -0.37
C GLU A 160 -3.34 9.33 -1.84
N VAL A 161 -2.89 8.17 -2.34
CA VAL A 161 -3.24 7.70 -3.69
C VAL A 161 -4.75 7.62 -3.88
N VAL A 162 -5.49 7.03 -2.93
CA VAL A 162 -6.96 6.92 -3.02
C VAL A 162 -7.62 8.30 -3.07
N ARG A 163 -7.18 9.24 -2.22
CA ARG A 163 -7.72 10.61 -2.19
C ARG A 163 -7.45 11.37 -3.48
N LEU A 164 -6.23 11.29 -4.02
CA LEU A 164 -5.85 11.96 -5.27
C LEU A 164 -6.57 11.41 -6.51
N LEU A 165 -7.10 10.19 -6.42
CA LEU A 165 -7.95 9.57 -7.45
C LEU A 165 -9.45 9.74 -7.16
N GLY A 166 -9.82 10.70 -6.29
CA GLY A 166 -11.20 11.07 -6.01
C GLY A 166 -11.94 10.15 -5.01
N GLY A 167 -11.24 9.19 -4.41
CA GLY A 167 -11.83 8.25 -3.46
C GLY A 167 -11.82 8.75 -2.02
N GLU A 168 -12.77 8.27 -1.22
CA GLU A 168 -12.77 8.50 0.23
C GLU A 168 -11.76 7.57 0.92
N ALA A 169 -10.76 8.16 1.58
CA ALA A 169 -9.86 7.44 2.47
C ALA A 169 -9.85 8.12 3.84
N PRO A 170 -9.77 7.35 4.95
CA PRO A 170 -9.69 7.93 6.28
C PRO A 170 -8.46 8.82 6.39
N GLU A 171 -8.57 9.91 7.15
CA GLU A 171 -7.38 10.67 7.52
C GLU A 171 -6.36 9.74 8.20
N PRO A 172 -5.06 9.94 7.92
CA PRO A 172 -4.00 9.18 8.58
C PRO A 172 -4.21 9.20 10.09
N PHE A 173 -4.02 8.06 10.74
CA PHE A 173 -4.14 7.98 12.19
C PHE A 173 -3.28 9.06 12.84
N ASP A 174 -3.93 10.02 13.49
CA ASP A 174 -3.23 11.09 14.18
C ASP A 174 -2.44 10.48 15.35
N LEU A 175 -1.12 10.62 15.26
CA LEU A 175 -0.21 10.18 16.30
C LEU A 175 -0.14 11.21 17.44
N GLY A 176 -0.59 12.45 17.22
CA GLY A 176 -0.56 13.53 18.21
C GLY A 176 -1.84 13.71 19.03
N GLY A 177 -2.94 13.05 18.66
CA GLY A 177 -4.22 13.19 19.35
C GLY A 177 -4.17 12.61 20.76
N ASP A 178 -4.54 13.41 21.76
CA ASP A 178 -4.81 12.93 23.11
C ASP A 178 -5.93 11.87 23.02
N PRO A 179 -5.73 10.62 23.50
CA PRO A 179 -6.79 9.62 23.53
C PRO A 179 -7.97 9.99 24.45
N ARG A 180 -7.93 11.16 25.13
CA ARG A 180 -8.97 11.69 26.01
C ARG A 180 -9.70 12.93 25.46
N GLY A 181 -9.81 13.05 24.14
CA GLY A 181 -10.70 14.06 23.53
C GLY A 181 -12.16 13.58 23.52
N ASP A 182 -12.91 14.10 24.49
CA ASP A 182 -14.35 13.97 24.83
C ASP A 182 -14.76 12.77 25.70
#